data_AF-A0A4Y2M6U7-F1
#
_entry.id   AF-A0A4Y2M6U7-F1
#
_cell.length_a   1.000
_cell.length_b   1.000
_cell.length_c   1.000
_cell.angle_alpha   90.00
_cell.angle_beta   90.00
_cell.angle_gamma   90.00
#
_symmetry.space_group_name_H-M   'P 1'
#
loop_
_entity.id
_entity.type
_entity.pdbx_description
1 polymer ?
#
loop_
_entity_poly.entity_id
_entity_poly.type
_entity_poly.pdbx_seq_one_letter_code
_entity_poly.pdbx_strand_id
1 'polypeptide(L)'
;MEDKRLKPFADTKYIDQKSCPTKLCKYAFAIRAHNANAGRIFSLTSTQWSDERNKLSAETTEAILICRYNFKMSFAQFNNYMKEENDIIKKVKSTLKYDWAKKD
;
A
#
# COMPACT_ATOMS: atom_id res chain seq x y z
N MET A 1 6.52 12.98 5.46
CA MET A 1 7.50 11.88 5.52
C MET A 1 8.25 11.87 4.20
N GLU A 2 9.48 12.38 4.20
CA GLU A 2 10.37 12.30 3.04
C GLU A 2 10.62 10.83 2.68
N ASP A 3 10.42 10.47 1.42
CA ASP A 3 10.67 9.11 0.92
C ASP A 3 12.19 8.86 0.98
N LYS A 4 12.64 8.19 2.05
CA LYS A 4 14.08 7.93 2.33
C LYS A 4 14.80 7.25 1.17
N ARG A 5 14.06 6.68 0.21
CA ARG A 5 14.55 6.07 -1.02
C ARG A 5 15.07 7.07 -2.06
N LEU A 6 14.65 8.33 -1.96
CA LEU A 6 15.05 9.39 -2.90
C LEU A 6 16.27 10.18 -2.40
N LYS A 7 16.66 10.04 -1.12
CA LYS A 7 17.85 10.70 -0.55
C LYS A 7 19.13 10.54 -1.38
N PRO A 8 19.45 9.36 -1.95
CA PRO A 8 20.67 9.20 -2.76
C PRO A 8 20.68 10.06 -4.04
N PHE A 9 19.50 10.51 -4.49
CA PHE A 9 19.34 11.31 -5.71
C PHE A 9 19.14 12.82 -5.43
N ALA A 10 19.08 13.21 -4.14
CA ALA A 10 18.86 14.60 -3.76
C ALA A 10 20.11 15.49 -3.99
N ASP A 11 21.31 14.90 -3.91
CA ASP A 11 22.58 15.63 -3.98
C ASP A 11 23.12 15.81 -5.42
N THR A 12 22.46 15.24 -6.42
CA THR A 12 22.91 15.32 -7.82
C THR A 12 22.47 16.63 -8.49
N LYS A 13 23.43 17.53 -8.70
CA LYS A 13 23.27 18.88 -9.28
C LYS A 13 22.72 18.98 -10.72
N TYR A 14 22.43 17.86 -11.40
CA TYR A 14 22.02 17.83 -12.82
C TYR A 14 20.88 16.81 -13.03
N ILE A 15 19.65 17.23 -12.71
CA ILE A 15 18.46 16.38 -12.75
C ILE A 15 17.92 16.22 -14.19
N ASP A 16 18.12 17.22 -15.06
CA ASP A 16 17.57 17.23 -16.43
C ASP A 16 18.29 16.27 -17.40
N GLN A 17 19.55 15.89 -17.13
CA GLN A 17 20.33 15.07 -18.06
C GLN A 17 20.18 13.54 -17.84
N LYS A 18 19.35 13.12 -16.88
CA LYS A 18 19.32 11.73 -16.36
C LYS A 18 17.92 11.10 -16.37
N SER A 19 17.03 11.50 -17.27
CA SER A 19 15.65 10.97 -17.32
C SER A 19 15.60 9.43 -17.42
N CYS A 20 16.57 8.80 -18.08
CA CYS A 20 16.66 7.34 -18.22
C CYS A 20 17.29 6.64 -16.99
N PRO A 21 18.47 7.03 -16.47
CA PRO A 21 19.06 6.40 -15.27
C PRO A 21 18.19 6.50 -14.03
N THR A 22 17.53 7.63 -13.80
CA THR A 22 16.67 7.82 -12.62
C THR A 22 15.42 6.92 -12.70
N LYS A 23 14.87 6.70 -13.91
CA LYS A 23 13.78 5.73 -14.12
C LYS A 23 14.24 4.30 -13.86
N LEU A 24 15.44 3.94 -14.33
CA LEU A 24 16.03 2.62 -14.09
C LEU A 24 16.27 2.36 -12.60
N CYS A 25 16.83 3.32 -11.88
CA CYS A 25 17.03 3.22 -10.44
C CYS A 25 15.69 3.11 -9.68
N LYS A 26 14.69 3.94 -10.03
CA LYS A 26 13.36 3.84 -9.43
C LYS A 26 12.73 2.46 -9.66
N TYR A 27 12.89 1.89 -10.85
CA TYR A 27 12.42 0.54 -11.16
C TYR A 27 13.18 -0.54 -10.36
N ALA A 28 14.51 -0.49 -10.35
CA ALA A 28 15.35 -1.44 -9.63
C ALA A 28 15.08 -1.41 -8.10
N PHE A 29 14.82 -0.23 -7.53
CA PHE A 29 14.48 -0.09 -6.10
C PHE A 29 12.99 -0.34 -5.78
N ALA A 30 12.10 -0.29 -6.78
CA ALA A 30 10.70 -0.71 -6.61
C ALA A 30 10.59 -2.24 -6.46
N ILE A 31 11.49 -2.98 -7.12
CA ILE A 31 11.66 -4.41 -6.91
C ILE A 31 12.34 -4.61 -5.56
N ARG A 32 11.61 -5.12 -4.57
CA ARG A 32 12.22 -5.50 -3.29
C ARG A 32 13.12 -6.70 -3.49
N ALA A 33 14.37 -6.57 -3.06
CA ALA A 33 15.35 -7.67 -3.06
C ALA A 33 14.95 -8.86 -2.16
N HIS A 34 13.94 -8.71 -1.30
CA HIS A 34 13.55 -9.74 -0.33
C HIS A 34 12.04 -10.02 -0.34
N ASN A 35 11.69 -11.29 -0.38
CA ASN A 35 10.31 -11.82 -0.43
C ASN A 35 9.59 -11.85 0.93
N ALA A 36 10.23 -11.49 2.05
CA ALA A 36 9.60 -11.43 3.39
C ALA A 36 8.25 -10.72 3.38
N ASN A 37 8.12 -9.72 2.51
CA ASN A 37 6.92 -8.94 2.43
C ASN A 37 5.76 -9.71 1.76
N ALA A 38 6.06 -10.56 0.77
CA ALA A 38 5.10 -11.51 0.23
C ALA A 38 4.81 -12.62 1.26
N GLY A 39 5.84 -13.13 1.95
CA GLY A 39 5.67 -14.11 3.04
C GLY A 39 4.73 -13.61 4.14
N ARG A 40 4.87 -12.34 4.54
CA ARG A 40 3.96 -11.70 5.51
C ARG A 40 2.53 -11.60 5.02
N ILE A 41 2.32 -11.34 3.73
CA ILE A 41 0.98 -11.37 3.11
C ILE A 41 0.43 -12.79 3.18
N PHE A 42 1.19 -13.81 2.78
CA PHE A 42 0.77 -15.22 2.86
C PHE A 42 0.43 -15.67 4.29
N SER A 43 1.22 -15.28 5.29
CA SER A 43 0.90 -15.54 6.70
C SER A 43 -0.38 -14.85 7.16
N LEU A 44 -0.66 -13.63 6.68
CA LEU A 44 -1.92 -12.96 6.96
C LEU A 44 -3.08 -13.65 6.24
N THR A 45 -2.89 -14.09 5.00
CA THR A 45 -3.91 -14.79 4.22
C THR A 45 -4.27 -16.12 4.87
N SER A 46 -3.30 -16.93 5.29
CA SER A 46 -3.56 -18.23 5.92
C SER A 46 -4.35 -18.12 7.23
N THR A 47 -4.18 -17.03 7.99
CA THR A 47 -5.00 -16.78 9.20
C THR A 47 -6.44 -16.38 8.88
N GLN A 48 -6.73 -15.87 7.68
CA GLN A 48 -8.07 -15.47 7.26
C GLN A 48 -8.77 -16.53 6.41
N TRP A 49 -7.96 -17.34 5.71
CA TRP A 49 -8.35 -18.44 4.83
C TRP A 49 -8.06 -19.76 5.54
N SER A 50 -8.68 -19.98 6.70
CA SER A 50 -8.69 -21.30 7.36
C SER A 50 -9.89 -22.12 6.87
N ASP A 51 -9.80 -23.45 6.96
CA ASP A 51 -10.86 -24.37 6.51
C ASP A 51 -12.21 -24.13 7.21
N GLU A 52 -12.19 -23.57 8.42
CA GLU A 52 -13.39 -23.18 9.17
C GLU A 52 -14.08 -21.91 8.63
N ARG A 53 -13.36 -21.08 7.87
CA ARG A 53 -13.82 -19.76 7.37
C ARG A 53 -14.02 -19.71 5.85
N ASN A 54 -14.23 -20.87 5.23
CA ASN A 54 -14.12 -21.15 3.79
C ASN A 54 -15.22 -20.57 2.86
N LYS A 55 -15.77 -19.38 3.14
CA LYS A 55 -16.84 -18.77 2.29
C LYS A 55 -16.65 -17.29 1.95
N LEU A 56 -15.43 -16.75 2.06
CA LEU A 56 -15.16 -15.38 1.61
C LEU A 56 -14.78 -15.39 0.13
N SER A 57 -15.32 -14.44 -0.65
CA SER A 57 -14.86 -14.23 -2.02
C SER A 57 -13.41 -13.75 -2.01
N ALA A 58 -12.67 -14.05 -3.08
CA ALA A 58 -11.28 -13.60 -3.23
C ALA A 58 -11.14 -12.07 -3.07
N GLU A 59 -12.09 -11.31 -3.63
CA GLU A 59 -12.15 -9.83 -3.49
C GLU A 59 -12.29 -9.40 -2.02
N THR A 60 -13.13 -10.10 -1.25
CA THR A 60 -13.33 -9.79 0.17
C THR A 60 -12.06 -10.10 0.96
N THR A 61 -11.41 -11.23 0.66
CA THR A 61 -10.15 -11.60 1.31
C THR A 61 -9.03 -10.61 0.99
N GLU A 62 -8.94 -10.16 -0.27
CA GLU A 62 -8.01 -9.12 -0.70
C GLU A 62 -8.23 -7.81 0.07
N ALA A 63 -9.48 -7.34 0.16
CA ALA A 63 -9.82 -6.14 0.90
C ALA A 63 -9.43 -6.24 2.40
N ILE A 64 -9.67 -7.39 3.04
CA ILE A 64 -9.29 -7.64 4.43
C ILE A 64 -7.77 -7.61 4.60
N LEU A 65 -7.02 -8.20 3.66
CA LEU A 65 -5.56 -8.20 3.64
C LEU A 65 -4.99 -6.80 3.51
N ILE A 66 -5.52 -6.00 2.59
CA ILE A 66 -5.15 -4.59 2.39
C ILE A 66 -5.39 -3.81 3.69
N CYS A 67 -6.55 -3.97 4.32
CA CYS A 67 -6.87 -3.28 5.57
C CYS A 67 -5.91 -3.68 6.70
N ARG A 68 -5.69 -4.99 6.91
CA ARG A 68 -4.78 -5.46 7.97
C ARG A 68 -3.33 -5.03 7.74
N TYR A 69 -2.86 -5.09 6.49
CA TYR A 69 -1.49 -4.73 6.16
C TYR A 69 -1.21 -3.24 6.36
N ASN A 70 -2.16 -2.38 5.96
CA ASN A 70 -1.98 -0.93 5.99
C ASN A 70 -2.30 -0.30 7.36
N PHE A 71 -3.43 -0.67 7.98
CA PHE A 71 -3.85 -0.04 9.23
C PHE A 71 -3.21 -0.67 10.47
N LYS A 72 -2.72 -1.92 10.39
CA LYS A 72 -2.07 -2.64 11.51
C LYS A 72 -2.88 -2.60 12.83
N MET A 73 -4.20 -2.46 12.72
CA MET A 73 -5.13 -2.40 13.84
C MET A 73 -5.88 -3.72 14.00
N SER A 74 -6.37 -3.99 15.21
CA SER A 74 -7.35 -5.08 15.40
C SER A 74 -8.67 -4.73 14.72
N PHE A 75 -9.50 -5.73 14.43
CA PHE A 75 -10.82 -5.49 13.84
C PHE A 75 -11.69 -4.55 14.69
N ALA A 76 -11.64 -4.71 16.02
CA ALA A 76 -12.39 -3.85 16.94
C ALA A 76 -11.89 -2.39 16.89
N GLN A 77 -10.58 -2.18 16.89
CA GLN A 77 -9.99 -0.85 16.75
C GLN A 77 -10.34 -0.23 15.40
N PHE A 78 -10.27 -0.99 14.32
CA PHE A 78 -10.63 -0.53 12.99
C PHE A 78 -12.11 -0.19 12.87
N ASN A 79 -12.99 -0.97 13.48
CA ASN A 79 -14.43 -0.70 13.48
C ASN A 79 -14.75 0.58 14.25
N ASN A 80 -14.13 0.78 15.43
CA ASN A 80 -14.28 2.02 16.17
C ASN A 80 -13.70 3.21 15.40
N TYR A 81 -12.53 3.03 14.80
CA TYR A 81 -11.89 4.02 13.95
C TYR A 81 -12.78 4.46 12.79
N MET A 82 -13.45 3.52 12.12
CA MET A 82 -14.40 3.83 11.04
C MET A 82 -15.67 4.54 11.53
N LYS A 83 -16.10 4.29 12.77
CA LYS A 83 -17.27 4.95 13.36
C LYS A 83 -16.95 6.36 13.86
N GLU A 84 -15.76 6.56 14.41
CA GLU A 84 -15.32 7.83 15.00
C GLU A 84 -14.74 8.77 13.94
N GLU A 85 -13.96 8.25 12.99
CA GLU A 85 -13.29 9.03 11.95
C GLU A 85 -14.04 8.97 10.61
N ASN A 86 -15.07 9.82 10.49
CA ASN A 86 -15.89 9.95 9.29
C ASN A 86 -15.09 10.45 8.05
N ASP A 87 -13.92 11.04 8.27
CA ASP A 87 -13.10 11.61 7.20
C ASP A 87 -12.50 10.56 6.26
N ILE A 88 -12.20 9.36 6.77
CA ILE A 88 -11.73 8.26 5.91
C ILE A 88 -12.83 7.75 5.01
N ILE A 89 -14.04 7.58 5.54
CA ILE A 89 -15.19 7.15 4.73
C ILE A 89 -15.47 8.20 3.65
N LYS A 90 -15.38 9.49 3.99
CA LYS A 90 -15.47 10.59 3.02
C LYS A 90 -14.36 10.50 1.97
N LYS A 91 -13.10 10.29 2.36
CA LYS A 91 -11.96 10.13 1.43
C LYS A 91 -12.08 8.90 0.53
N VAL A 92 -12.57 7.78 1.04
CA VAL A 92 -12.80 6.54 0.26
C VAL A 92 -13.90 6.74 -0.77
N LYS A 93 -14.98 7.45 -0.40
CA LYS A 93 -16.07 7.81 -1.32
C LYS A 93 -15.69 8.94 -2.27
N SER A 94 -14.71 9.75 -1.90
CA SER A 94 -14.24 10.88 -2.69
C SER A 94 -13.57 10.43 -3.98
N THR A 95 -13.73 11.24 -5.02
CA THR A 95 -13.02 11.12 -6.28
C THR A 95 -11.55 11.51 -6.19
N LEU A 96 -11.11 12.11 -5.07
CA LEU A 96 -9.71 12.52 -4.84
C LEU A 96 -8.73 11.35 -5.03
N LYS A 97 -9.16 10.11 -4.79
CA LYS A 97 -8.36 8.90 -5.01
C LYS A 97 -7.95 8.67 -6.48
N TYR A 98 -8.60 9.35 -7.43
CA TYR A 98 -8.31 9.27 -8.86
C TYR A 98 -7.57 10.51 -9.39
N ASP A 99 -7.19 11.47 -8.54
CA ASP A 99 -6.56 12.71 -9.00
C ASP A 99 -5.19 12.47 -9.65
N TRP A 100 -4.50 11.36 -9.32
CA TRP A 100 -3.27 10.95 -10.00
C TRP A 100 -3.50 10.58 -11.47
N ALA A 101 -4.71 10.18 -11.85
CA ALA A 101 -5.09 9.84 -13.22
C ALA A 101 -5.60 11.05 -14.03
N LYS A 102 -5.76 12.22 -13.38
CA LYS A 102 -6.17 13.47 -14.02
C LYS A 102 -5.01 14.36 -14.48
N LYS A 103 -3.76 13.89 -14.35
CA LYS A 103 -2.62 14.62 -14.91
C LYS A 103 -2.53 14.31 -16.40
N ASP A 104 -2.97 15.28 -17.20
CA ASP A 104 -2.52 15.50 -18.58
C ASP A 104 -0.98 15.67 -18.63
#